data_AF-A0A8J8A4G4-F1
#
_entry.id   AF-A0A8J8A4G4-F1
#
_cell.length_a   1.000
_cell.length_b   1.000
_cell.length_c   1.000
_cell.angle_alpha   90.00
_cell.angle_beta   90.00
_cell.angle_gamma   90.00
#
_symmetry.space_group_name_H-M   'P 1'
#
loop_
_entity.id
_entity.type
_entity.pdbx_description
1 polymer ?
#
loop_
_entity_poly.entity_id
_entity_poly.type
_entity_poly.pdbx_seq_one_letter_code
_entity_poly.pdbx_strand_id
1 'polypeptide(L)'
;MKRKELLFQLESKGITLNAMLETAMELYIGEDKEKVREELKNLMLRYLDDINVQALLTAALLLEENFEVEGDPVNLVADELIGISIAELIGGKMALFNFFYYDTRKPGILKELPPFLDDAIGGFIAGCMTRLFEGD
;
A
#
# COMPACT_ATOMS: atom_id res chain seq x y z
N MET A 1 -0.12 14.98 8.74
CA MET A 1 -1.50 15.16 8.23
C MET A 1 -2.45 14.45 9.20
N LYS A 2 -3.76 14.75 9.25
CA LYS A 2 -4.67 13.89 10.04
C LYS A 2 -5.08 12.69 9.19
N ARG A 3 -5.19 11.47 9.75
CA ARG A 3 -5.61 10.27 9.00
C ARG A 3 -6.87 10.47 8.15
N LYS A 4 -7.87 11.20 8.67
CA LYS A 4 -9.11 11.52 7.94
C LYS A 4 -8.84 12.31 6.65
N GLU A 5 -7.86 13.21 6.68
CA GLU A 5 -7.47 14.03 5.54
C GLU A 5 -6.70 13.21 4.50
N LEU A 6 -5.78 12.34 4.93
CA LEU A 6 -5.10 11.40 4.04
C LEU A 6 -6.10 10.47 3.34
N LEU A 7 -7.01 9.86 4.11
CA LEU A 7 -8.04 8.97 3.54
C LEU A 7 -8.92 9.70 2.55
N PHE A 8 -9.30 10.95 2.82
CA PHE A 8 -10.07 11.75 1.87
C PHE A 8 -9.31 11.99 0.55
N GLN A 9 -8.01 12.28 0.62
CA GLN A 9 -7.16 12.44 -0.57
C GLN A 9 -7.05 11.12 -1.36
N LEU A 10 -6.79 10.00 -0.68
CA LEU A 10 -6.74 8.67 -1.30
C LEU A 10 -8.09 8.30 -1.94
N GLU A 11 -9.20 8.54 -1.25
CA GLU A 11 -10.56 8.29 -1.76
C GLU A 11 -10.85 9.10 -3.02
N SER A 12 -10.35 10.34 -3.11
CA SER A 12 -10.50 11.16 -4.32
C SER A 12 -9.79 10.57 -5.56
N LYS A 13 -8.84 9.65 -5.35
CA LYS A 13 -8.16 8.86 -6.39
C LYS A 13 -8.73 7.44 -6.54
N GLY A 14 -9.86 7.13 -5.90
CA GLY A 14 -10.47 5.80 -5.91
C GLY A 14 -9.89 4.81 -4.90
N ILE A 15 -8.92 5.22 -4.08
CA ILE A 15 -8.25 4.37 -3.09
C ILE A 15 -9.01 4.42 -1.76
N THR A 16 -9.94 3.49 -1.57
CA THR A 16 -10.66 3.37 -0.28
C THR A 16 -9.99 2.34 0.63
N LEU A 17 -10.16 2.47 1.96
CA LEU A 17 -9.69 1.46 2.91
C LEU A 17 -10.24 0.06 2.59
N ASN A 18 -11.51 -0.01 2.19
CA ASN A 18 -12.13 -1.28 1.83
C ASN A 18 -11.48 -1.89 0.58
N ALA A 19 -11.17 -1.07 -0.42
CA ALA A 19 -10.55 -1.56 -1.65
C ALA A 19 -9.11 -2.04 -1.41
N MET A 20 -8.36 -1.36 -0.52
CA MET A 20 -7.05 -1.86 -0.08
C MET A 20 -7.15 -3.19 0.69
N LEU A 21 -8.18 -3.34 1.54
CA LEU A 21 -8.44 -4.61 2.25
C LEU A 21 -8.77 -5.74 1.29
N GLU A 22 -9.69 -5.53 0.34
CA GLU A 22 -10.02 -6.56 -0.64
C GLU A 22 -8.80 -6.96 -1.48
N THR A 23 -8.00 -5.96 -1.90
CA THR A 23 -6.74 -6.18 -2.63
C THR A 23 -5.77 -7.04 -1.85
N ALA A 24 -5.58 -6.77 -0.54
CA ALA A 24 -4.73 -7.57 0.33
C ALA A 24 -5.26 -9.00 0.50
N MET A 25 -6.57 -9.15 0.71
CA MET A 25 -7.20 -10.44 0.97
C MET A 25 -7.32 -11.32 -0.28
N GLU A 26 -7.28 -10.73 -1.48
CA GLU A 26 -7.32 -11.46 -2.75
C GLU A 26 -6.16 -12.47 -2.87
N LEU A 27 -4.97 -12.08 -2.41
CA LEU A 27 -3.79 -12.95 -2.44
C LEU A 27 -3.56 -13.72 -1.13
N TYR A 28 -4.40 -13.51 -0.11
CA TYR A 28 -4.28 -14.22 1.15
C TYR A 28 -4.69 -15.70 1.01
N ILE A 29 -3.75 -16.58 1.37
CA ILE A 29 -3.95 -18.03 1.43
C ILE A 29 -3.81 -18.45 2.90
N GLY A 30 -4.93 -18.83 3.50
CA GLY A 30 -4.99 -19.31 4.88
C GLY A 30 -6.44 -19.47 5.34
N GLU A 31 -6.58 -19.95 6.57
CA GLU A 31 -7.87 -20.12 7.24
C GLU A 31 -8.34 -18.80 7.90
N ASP A 32 -9.55 -18.78 8.44
CA ASP A 32 -10.09 -17.63 9.19
C ASP A 32 -10.02 -16.26 8.48
N LYS A 33 -10.31 -16.23 7.17
CA LYS A 33 -10.24 -15.02 6.33
C LYS A 33 -10.90 -13.77 6.94
N GLU A 34 -12.08 -13.92 7.55
CA GLU A 34 -12.78 -12.80 8.18
C GLU A 34 -12.01 -12.20 9.37
N LYS A 35 -11.44 -13.06 10.21
CA LYS A 35 -10.64 -12.63 11.36
C LYS A 35 -9.38 -11.91 10.88
N VAL A 36 -8.67 -12.49 9.91
CA VAL A 36 -7.47 -11.89 9.31
C VAL A 36 -7.79 -10.53 8.70
N ARG A 37 -8.92 -10.41 7.99
CA ARG A 37 -9.38 -9.16 7.40
C ARG A 37 -9.66 -8.09 8.46
N GLU A 38 -10.26 -8.46 9.58
CA GLU A 38 -10.53 -7.54 10.69
C GLU A 38 -9.25 -7.07 11.39
N GLU A 39 -8.32 -7.99 11.68
CA GLU A 39 -7.02 -7.66 12.26
C GLU A 39 -6.19 -6.77 11.31
N LEU A 40 -6.17 -7.10 10.02
CA LEU A 40 -5.53 -6.29 8.98
C LEU A 40 -6.10 -4.88 8.93
N LYS A 41 -7.44 -4.74 8.97
CA LYS A 41 -8.09 -3.43 8.98
C LYS A 41 -7.62 -2.57 10.15
N ASN A 42 -7.55 -3.15 11.35
CA ASN A 42 -7.10 -2.43 12.54
C ASN A 42 -5.62 -2.03 12.42
N LEU A 43 -4.79 -2.92 11.86
CA LEU A 43 -3.37 -2.66 11.61
C LEU A 43 -3.15 -1.55 10.57
N MET A 44 -3.86 -1.60 9.45
CA MET A 44 -3.81 -0.55 8.42
C MET A 44 -4.22 0.80 8.99
N LEU A 45 -5.30 0.86 9.78
CA LEU A 45 -5.72 2.10 10.43
C LEU A 45 -4.66 2.67 11.38
N ARG A 46 -3.91 1.80 12.08
CA ARG A 46 -2.79 2.19 12.94
C ARG A 46 -1.64 2.80 12.11
N TYR A 47 -1.23 2.15 11.02
CA TYR A 47 -0.15 2.68 10.18
C TYR A 47 -0.55 3.89 9.34
N LEU A 48 -1.83 4.08 9.03
CA LEU A 48 -2.33 5.34 8.47
C LEU A 48 -2.24 6.52 9.46
N ASP A 49 -2.08 6.27 10.76
CA ASP A 49 -1.77 7.29 11.76
C ASP A 49 -0.26 7.52 11.93
N ASP A 50 0.61 6.66 11.36
CA ASP A 50 2.07 6.83 11.44
C ASP A 50 2.56 7.95 10.53
N ILE A 51 3.39 8.85 11.07
CA ILE A 51 3.82 10.05 10.36
C ILE A 51 4.74 9.75 9.17
N ASN A 52 5.54 8.70 9.24
CA ASN A 52 6.47 8.33 8.17
C ASN A 52 5.70 7.66 7.02
N VAL A 53 4.75 6.79 7.34
CA VAL A 53 3.84 6.21 6.34
C VAL A 53 3.02 7.31 5.66
N GLN A 54 2.45 8.25 6.44
CA GLN A 54 1.74 9.39 5.86
C GLN A 54 2.63 10.23 4.94
N ALA A 55 3.88 10.50 5.33
CA ALA A 55 4.80 11.30 4.53
C ALA A 55 5.07 10.64 3.16
N LEU A 56 5.31 9.33 3.14
CA LEU A 56 5.58 8.59 1.90
C LEU A 56 4.33 8.47 1.01
N LEU A 57 3.16 8.19 1.58
CA LEU A 57 1.90 8.18 0.82
C LEU A 57 1.55 9.56 0.26
N THR A 58 1.84 10.63 1.01
CA THR A 58 1.67 12.01 0.52
C THR A 58 2.64 12.33 -0.59
N ALA A 59 3.89 11.86 -0.49
CA ALA A 59 4.89 12.03 -1.54
C ALA A 59 4.43 11.35 -2.84
N ALA A 60 3.92 10.11 -2.77
CA ALA A 60 3.35 9.42 -3.93
C ALA A 60 2.20 10.19 -4.57
N LEU A 61 1.24 10.67 -3.77
CA LEU A 61 0.13 11.52 -4.24
C LEU A 61 0.62 12.78 -4.96
N LEU A 62 1.59 13.48 -4.39
CA LEU A 62 2.14 14.69 -4.99
C LEU A 62 2.93 14.39 -6.26
N LEU A 63 3.70 13.30 -6.30
CA LEU A 63 4.45 12.91 -7.50
C LEU A 63 3.50 12.58 -8.65
N GLU A 64 2.45 11.81 -8.37
CA GLU A 64 1.42 11.48 -9.35
C GLU A 64 0.70 12.73 -9.90
N GLU A 65 0.50 13.76 -9.07
CA GLU A 65 -0.15 15.00 -9.51
C GLU A 65 0.76 15.94 -10.32
N ASN A 66 2.08 15.84 -10.14
CA ASN A 66 3.02 16.83 -10.68
C ASN A 66 3.85 16.29 -11.85
N PHE A 67 3.86 14.99 -12.09
CA PHE A 67 4.63 14.36 -13.16
C PHE A 67 3.70 13.57 -14.09
N GLU A 68 3.76 13.87 -15.38
CA GLU A 68 3.09 13.08 -16.41
C GLU A 68 3.96 11.85 -16.72
N VAL A 69 3.55 10.70 -16.20
CA VAL A 69 4.16 9.41 -16.49
C VAL A 69 3.24 8.66 -17.45
N GLU A 70 3.73 8.37 -18.66
CA GLU A 70 2.96 7.57 -19.61
C GLU A 70 3.11 6.08 -19.33
N GLY A 71 2.00 5.42 -18.99
CA GLY A 71 1.99 3.99 -18.68
C GLY A 71 2.76 3.71 -17.39
N ASP A 72 3.44 2.57 -17.37
CA ASP A 72 4.27 2.09 -16.26
C ASP A 72 5.68 1.81 -16.81
N PRO A 73 6.52 2.86 -16.96
CA PRO A 73 7.78 2.74 -17.66
C PRO A 73 8.84 2.11 -16.77
N VAL A 74 9.48 1.05 -17.26
CA VAL A 74 10.53 0.27 -16.56
C VAL A 74 11.69 1.12 -15.99
N ASN A 75 11.87 2.35 -16.47
CA ASN A 75 12.91 3.26 -16.00
C ASN A 75 12.45 4.26 -14.92
N LEU A 76 11.16 4.25 -14.53
CA LEU A 76 10.72 4.91 -13.32
C LEU A 76 11.02 3.96 -12.16
N VAL A 77 11.98 4.36 -11.35
CA VAL A 77 12.44 3.58 -10.19
C VAL A 77 12.02 4.28 -8.88
N ALA A 78 11.54 5.52 -9.00
CA ALA A 78 11.22 6.36 -7.84
C ALA A 78 9.93 5.90 -7.14
N ASP A 79 8.95 5.45 -7.90
CA ASP A 79 7.77 4.72 -7.46
C ASP A 79 8.14 3.44 -6.70
N GLU A 80 8.98 2.58 -7.29
CA GLU A 80 9.39 1.32 -6.68
C GLU A 80 10.08 1.58 -5.32
N LEU A 81 10.98 2.57 -5.29
CA LEU A 81 11.69 2.95 -4.07
C LEU A 81 10.75 3.48 -2.98
N ILE A 82 9.67 4.17 -3.35
CA ILE A 82 8.64 4.62 -2.40
C ILE A 82 7.86 3.41 -1.87
N GLY A 83 7.42 2.51 -2.75
CA GLY A 83 6.72 1.28 -2.38
C GLY A 83 7.54 0.40 -1.43
N ILE A 84 8.80 0.15 -1.77
CA ILE A 84 9.76 -0.58 -0.94
C ILE A 84 9.94 0.10 0.41
N SER A 85 10.13 1.42 0.44
CA SER A 85 10.34 2.16 1.68
C SER A 85 9.13 2.04 2.61
N ILE A 86 7.90 2.13 2.08
CA ILE A 86 6.68 1.94 2.86
C ILE A 86 6.58 0.51 3.39
N ALA A 87 6.82 -0.49 2.53
CA ALA A 87 6.74 -1.89 2.91
C ALA A 87 7.72 -2.21 4.05
N GLU A 88 8.99 -1.83 3.91
CA GLU A 88 10.04 -2.09 4.89
C GLU A 88 9.84 -1.30 6.19
N LEU A 89 9.33 -0.07 6.12
CA LEU A 89 9.00 0.72 7.30
C LEU A 89 7.96 0.01 8.18
N ILE A 90 7.00 -0.68 7.57
CA ILE A 90 5.90 -1.35 8.28
C ILE A 90 6.29 -2.78 8.67
N GLY A 91 6.72 -3.61 7.71
CA GLY A 91 6.94 -5.05 7.91
C GLY A 91 8.41 -5.48 7.83
N GLY A 92 9.36 -4.54 7.96
CA GLY A 92 10.79 -4.83 7.93
C GLY A 92 11.26 -5.44 6.60
N LYS A 93 12.45 -6.04 6.60
CA LYS A 93 13.06 -6.61 5.39
C LYS A 93 12.24 -7.72 4.75
N MET A 94 11.41 -8.42 5.53
CA MET A 94 10.55 -9.49 5.01
C MET A 94 9.41 -8.93 4.16
N ALA A 95 9.00 -7.68 4.40
CA ALA A 95 7.98 -7.03 3.59
C ALA A 95 8.41 -6.81 2.15
N LEU A 96 9.71 -6.78 1.85
CA LEU A 96 10.22 -6.67 0.49
C LEU A 96 9.74 -7.83 -0.40
N PHE A 97 9.75 -9.06 0.12
CA PHE A 97 9.26 -10.23 -0.64
C PHE A 97 7.76 -10.13 -0.92
N ASN A 98 7.01 -9.62 0.05
CA ASN A 98 5.57 -9.45 -0.10
C ASN A 98 5.25 -8.29 -1.04
N PHE A 99 6.04 -7.21 -1.02
CA PHE A 99 5.90 -6.09 -1.95
C PHE A 99 6.02 -6.57 -3.40
N PHE A 100 7.12 -7.23 -3.76
CA PHE A 100 7.26 -7.80 -5.10
C PHE A 100 6.15 -8.82 -5.44
N TYR A 101 5.64 -9.55 -4.45
CA TYR A 101 4.55 -10.50 -4.66
C TYR A 101 3.23 -9.80 -5.06
N TYR A 102 2.91 -8.65 -4.45
CA TYR A 102 1.75 -7.82 -4.81
C TYR A 102 1.99 -7.04 -6.09
N ASP A 103 3.13 -6.38 -6.23
CA ASP A 103 3.49 -5.58 -7.40
C ASP A 103 3.49 -6.44 -8.68
N THR A 104 4.07 -7.64 -8.65
CA THR A 104 4.04 -8.53 -9.83
C THR A 104 2.63 -8.98 -10.23
N ARG A 105 1.69 -9.09 -9.28
CA ARG A 105 0.34 -9.61 -9.53
C ARG A 105 -0.71 -8.52 -9.79
N LYS A 106 -0.46 -7.31 -9.30
CA LYS A 106 -1.38 -6.17 -9.28
C LYS A 106 -2.85 -6.57 -9.00
N PRO A 107 -3.16 -7.27 -7.88
CA PRO A 107 -4.53 -7.63 -7.53
C PRO A 107 -5.42 -6.40 -7.29
N GLY A 108 -6.74 -6.61 -7.25
CA GLY A 108 -7.69 -5.58 -6.82
C GLY A 108 -7.49 -4.23 -7.48
N ILE A 109 -7.27 -3.19 -6.66
CA ILE A 109 -7.12 -1.82 -7.15
C ILE A 109 -5.76 -1.52 -7.78
N LEU A 110 -4.72 -2.31 -7.50
CA LEU A 110 -3.36 -1.98 -7.93
C LEU A 110 -3.25 -1.93 -9.46
N LYS A 111 -3.97 -2.80 -10.18
CA LYS A 111 -4.01 -2.79 -11.66
C LYS A 111 -4.67 -1.54 -12.28
N GLU A 112 -5.37 -0.74 -11.48
CA GLU A 112 -6.13 0.43 -11.94
C GLU A 112 -5.44 1.74 -11.54
N LEU A 113 -4.46 1.68 -10.64
CA LEU A 113 -3.75 2.82 -10.12
C LEU A 113 -2.58 3.20 -11.04
N PRO A 114 -2.21 4.50 -11.08
CA PRO A 114 -1.03 4.95 -11.80
C PRO A 114 0.27 4.68 -11.01
N PRO A 115 1.45 4.77 -11.65
CA PRO A 115 2.70 4.16 -11.16
C PRO A 115 3.16 4.58 -9.77
N PHE A 116 3.00 5.84 -9.36
CA PHE A 116 3.42 6.20 -8.00
C PHE A 116 2.43 5.65 -6.95
N LEU A 117 1.16 5.56 -7.30
CA LEU A 117 0.11 5.15 -6.39
C LEU A 117 -0.04 3.64 -6.30
N ASP A 118 0.12 2.88 -7.37
CA ASP A 118 0.06 1.43 -7.29
C ASP A 118 1.21 0.87 -6.44
N ASP A 119 2.44 1.36 -6.62
CA ASP A 119 3.59 0.95 -5.80
C ASP A 119 3.48 1.41 -4.36
N ALA A 120 3.07 2.65 -4.11
CA ALA A 120 2.93 3.15 -2.75
C ALA A 120 1.84 2.38 -1.96
N ILE A 121 0.71 2.09 -2.61
CA ILE A 121 -0.38 1.32 -1.99
C ILE A 121 -0.03 -0.17 -1.91
N GLY A 122 0.65 -0.72 -2.91
CA GLY A 122 1.19 -2.08 -2.90
C GLY A 122 2.18 -2.27 -1.75
N GLY A 123 3.07 -1.31 -1.54
CA GLY A 123 4.01 -1.25 -0.41
C GLY A 123 3.30 -1.18 0.93
N PHE A 124 2.27 -0.34 1.05
CA PHE A 124 1.44 -0.25 2.26
C PHE A 124 0.75 -1.57 2.59
N ILE A 125 0.12 -2.19 1.60
CA ILE A 125 -0.57 -3.49 1.72
C ILE A 125 0.43 -4.58 2.12
N ALA A 126 1.55 -4.69 1.39
CA ALA A 126 2.58 -5.69 1.64
C ALA A 126 3.18 -5.56 3.04
N GLY A 127 3.52 -4.34 3.45
CA GLY A 127 4.05 -4.04 4.77
C GLY A 127 3.07 -4.45 5.87
N CYS A 128 1.79 -4.05 5.75
CA CYS A 128 0.76 -4.39 6.72
C CYS A 128 0.52 -5.91 6.77
N MET A 129 0.43 -6.58 5.63
CA MET A 129 0.26 -8.03 5.56
C MET A 129 1.44 -8.78 6.17
N THR A 130 2.68 -8.34 5.94
CA THR A 130 3.85 -8.95 6.58
C THR A 130 3.81 -8.75 8.09
N ARG A 131 3.59 -7.51 8.55
CA ARG A 131 3.54 -7.19 9.98
C ARG A 131 2.47 -7.98 10.72
N LEU A 132 1.31 -8.19 10.10
CA LEU A 132 0.20 -8.93 10.69
C LEU A 132 0.62 -10.33 11.19
N PHE A 133 1.51 -11.00 10.45
CA PHE A 133 1.95 -12.37 10.78
C PHE A 133 3.28 -12.44 11.54
N GLU A 134 4.04 -11.36 11.61
CA GLU A 134 5.25 -11.30 12.45
C GLU A 134 4.93 -11.03 13.93
N GLY A 135 3.75 -10.47 14.23
CA GLY A 135 3.39 -10.00 15.56
C GLY A 135 4.01 -8.64 15.88
N ASP A 136 3.50 -7.98 16.94
CA ASP A 136 4.05 -6.71 17.45
C ASP A 136 5.31 -6.94 18.32
#